data_AF-A0A7W3N1C1-F1
#
_entry.id   AF-A0A7W3N1C1-F1
#
_cell.length_a   1.000
_cell.length_b   1.000
_cell.length_c   1.000
_cell.angle_alpha   90.00
_cell.angle_beta   90.00
_cell.angle_gamma   90.00
#
_symmetry.space_group_name_H-M   'P 1'
#
loop_
_entity.id
_entity.type
_entity.pdbx_description
1 polymer ?
#
loop_
_entity_poly.entity_id
_entity_poly.type
_entity_poly.pdbx_seq_one_letter_code
_entity_poly.pdbx_strand_id
1 'polypeptide(L)'
;MKYWASPSGTVVWSDRFDLLELPWRLARVARLIRDFHDAVQDFTPPPDARWRALIPAEGGDIIAHNDLAPWNLVAGEQGWVFIDWDAAAPGSRLWDVAYAVHGFIPLSADPGLQRADAAARLRVFADAYGLDEDQRRRLVPLLGRRTRSMHDFLRDQAARGTQPWEALGAGSRRRLAQRRRVHRAPPTDMGAGPARWVTATSGRLASADDRSGERFDLSRS
;
A
#
# COMPACT_ATOMS: atom_id res chain seq x y z
N MET A 1 -3.12 -30.04 -9.77
CA MET A 1 -1.71 -29.64 -10.01
C MET A 1 -1.74 -28.51 -11.03
N LYS A 2 -1.71 -27.23 -10.60
CA LYS A 2 -1.72 -26.06 -11.50
C LYS A 2 -0.33 -25.42 -11.44
N TYR A 3 0.52 -25.79 -12.39
CA TYR A 3 1.74 -25.04 -12.69
C TYR A 3 1.33 -23.88 -13.60
N TRP A 4 1.22 -22.69 -13.03
CA TRP A 4 1.38 -21.46 -13.79
C TRP A 4 2.83 -21.05 -13.60
N ALA A 5 3.51 -20.67 -14.67
CA ALA A 5 4.84 -20.07 -14.57
C ALA A 5 4.76 -18.94 -13.54
N SER A 6 5.55 -19.03 -12.47
CA SER A 6 5.64 -17.99 -11.47
C SER A 6 6.02 -16.69 -12.20
N PRO A 7 5.15 -15.68 -12.32
CA PRO A 7 5.57 -14.38 -12.81
C PRO A 7 6.67 -13.97 -11.85
N SER A 8 7.77 -13.49 -12.40
CA SER A 8 8.89 -12.96 -11.64
C SER A 8 8.47 -11.66 -10.94
N GLY A 9 7.58 -11.78 -9.96
CA GLY A 9 6.97 -10.68 -9.22
C GLY A 9 6.56 -11.10 -7.82
N THR A 10 6.54 -10.13 -6.92
CA THR A 10 6.23 -10.31 -5.49
C THR A 10 4.94 -9.57 -5.17
N VAL A 11 4.07 -10.19 -4.37
CA VAL A 11 2.91 -9.49 -3.80
C VAL A 11 3.43 -8.32 -2.96
N VAL A 12 2.86 -7.13 -3.17
CA VAL A 12 3.36 -5.91 -2.51
C VAL A 12 3.11 -5.96 -1.00
N TRP A 13 2.01 -6.56 -0.57
CA TRP A 13 1.73 -6.78 0.85
C TRP A 13 2.29 -8.12 1.37
N SER A 14 2.81 -8.21 2.59
CA SER A 14 3.18 -7.14 3.52
C SER A 14 4.62 -6.65 3.33
N ASP A 15 5.46 -7.52 2.80
CA ASP A 15 6.92 -7.42 2.97
C ASP A 15 7.55 -6.41 2.01
N ARG A 16 6.79 -5.95 1.02
CA ARG A 16 7.22 -5.03 -0.04
C ARG A 16 6.40 -3.74 -0.06
N PHE A 17 5.76 -3.39 1.05
CA PHE A 17 5.00 -2.13 1.14
C PHE A 17 5.91 -0.89 1.03
N ASP A 18 7.21 -1.03 1.32
CA ASP A 18 8.25 -0.03 1.09
C ASP A 18 8.31 0.44 -0.37
N LEU A 19 7.94 -0.42 -1.33
CA LEU A 19 7.84 -0.04 -2.74
C LEU A 19 6.82 1.08 -2.95
N LEU A 20 5.83 1.23 -2.09
CA LEU A 20 4.81 2.27 -2.21
C LEU A 20 5.23 3.57 -1.52
N GLU A 21 6.31 3.59 -0.73
CA GLU A 21 6.79 4.81 -0.07
C GLU A 21 7.27 5.85 -1.10
N LEU A 22 7.83 5.41 -2.22
CA LEU A 22 8.25 6.28 -3.33
C LEU A 22 7.05 6.86 -4.09
N PRO A 23 6.90 8.20 -4.19
CA PRO A 23 5.74 8.82 -4.83
C PRO A 23 5.49 8.37 -6.28
N TRP A 24 6.54 8.15 -7.06
CA TRP A 24 6.39 7.73 -8.46
C TRP A 24 5.86 6.30 -8.60
N ARG A 25 6.08 5.43 -7.59
CA ARG A 25 5.51 4.07 -7.55
C ARG A 25 4.05 4.09 -7.15
N LEU A 26 3.67 4.96 -6.22
CA LEU A 26 2.26 5.23 -5.92
C LEU A 26 1.54 5.77 -7.16
N ALA A 27 2.15 6.70 -7.88
CA ALA A 27 1.64 7.22 -9.15
C ALA A 27 1.52 6.11 -10.23
N ARG A 28 2.45 5.13 -10.25
CA ARG A 28 2.36 3.96 -11.14
C ARG A 28 1.13 3.10 -10.82
N VAL A 29 0.80 2.89 -9.54
CA VAL A 29 -0.43 2.18 -9.16
C VAL A 29 -1.66 2.92 -9.65
N ALA A 30 -1.73 4.23 -9.43
CA ALA A 30 -2.85 5.05 -9.87
C ALA A 30 -3.06 4.99 -11.39
N ARG A 31 -1.98 5.02 -12.17
CA ARG A 31 -2.03 4.83 -13.64
C ARG A 31 -2.47 3.43 -14.02
N LEU A 32 -1.96 2.38 -13.38
CA LEU A 32 -2.38 1.00 -13.66
C LEU A 32 -3.89 0.81 -13.41
N ILE A 33 -4.43 1.42 -12.35
CA ILE A 33 -5.86 1.41 -12.06
C ILE A 33 -6.64 2.21 -13.11
N ARG A 34 -6.10 3.33 -13.59
CA ARG A 34 -6.70 4.11 -14.68
C ARG A 34 -6.76 3.30 -15.98
N ASP A 35 -5.65 2.67 -16.35
CA ASP A 35 -5.52 1.84 -17.55
C ASP A 35 -6.52 0.67 -17.51
N PHE A 36 -6.64 0.00 -16.36
CA PHE A 36 -7.67 -1.02 -16.16
C PHE A 36 -9.08 -0.47 -16.39
N HIS A 37 -9.44 0.62 -15.71
CA HIS A 37 -10.78 1.19 -15.83
C HIS A 37 -11.09 1.68 -17.25
N ASP A 38 -10.11 2.23 -17.97
CA ASP A 38 -10.25 2.60 -19.38
C ASP A 38 -10.48 1.35 -20.26
N ALA A 39 -9.76 0.26 -20.01
CA ALA A 39 -9.92 -0.99 -20.75
C ALA A 39 -11.29 -1.66 -20.57
N VAL A 40 -11.93 -1.49 -19.41
CA VAL A 40 -13.27 -2.07 -19.14
C VAL A 40 -14.43 -1.12 -19.38
N GLN A 41 -14.18 0.11 -19.80
CA GLN A 41 -15.21 1.15 -19.97
C GLN A 41 -16.32 0.71 -20.94
N ASP A 42 -15.94 0.02 -22.01
CA ASP A 42 -16.86 -0.42 -23.06
C ASP A 42 -17.13 -1.93 -23.02
N PHE A 43 -16.69 -2.60 -21.95
CA PHE A 43 -16.91 -4.03 -21.78
C PHE A 43 -18.38 -4.29 -21.43
N THR A 44 -19.08 -5.01 -22.31
CA THR A 44 -20.45 -5.47 -22.05
C THR A 44 -20.42 -6.92 -21.55
N PRO A 45 -20.79 -7.19 -20.29
CA PRO A 45 -20.88 -8.55 -19.79
C PRO A 45 -22.06 -9.31 -20.45
N PRO A 46 -22.02 -10.66 -20.47
CA PRO A 46 -23.17 -11.46 -20.87
C PRO A 46 -24.44 -11.07 -20.09
N PRO A 47 -25.64 -11.07 -20.72
CA PRO A 47 -26.88 -10.70 -20.04
C PRO A 47 -27.22 -11.54 -18.80
N ASP A 48 -26.69 -12.77 -18.74
CA ASP A 48 -26.87 -13.72 -17.64
C ASP A 48 -25.69 -13.76 -16.66
N ALA A 49 -24.76 -12.81 -16.77
CA ALA A 49 -23.62 -12.69 -15.86
C ALA A 49 -24.09 -12.58 -14.40
N ARG A 50 -23.47 -13.39 -13.53
CA ARG A 50 -23.75 -13.41 -12.09
C ARG A 50 -22.57 -12.86 -11.33
N TRP A 51 -22.83 -11.88 -10.49
CA TRP A 51 -21.80 -11.15 -9.75
C TRP A 51 -21.77 -11.57 -8.30
N ARG A 52 -20.56 -11.78 -7.77
CA ARG A 52 -20.33 -11.96 -6.34
C ARG A 52 -20.13 -10.60 -5.67
N ALA A 53 -21.16 -9.76 -5.73
CA ALA A 53 -21.14 -8.42 -5.13
C ALA A 53 -21.21 -8.52 -3.60
N LEU A 54 -20.05 -8.66 -2.94
CA LEU A 54 -19.95 -8.80 -1.48
C LEU A 54 -20.44 -7.54 -0.74
N ILE A 55 -20.23 -6.37 -1.34
CA ILE A 55 -20.66 -5.08 -0.83
C ILE A 55 -21.39 -4.37 -1.97
N PRO A 56 -22.61 -3.84 -1.75
CA PRO A 56 -23.29 -3.02 -2.75
C PRO A 56 -22.41 -1.84 -3.18
N ALA A 57 -22.10 -1.75 -4.47
CA ALA A 57 -21.31 -0.66 -5.04
C ALA A 57 -22.19 0.53 -5.44
N GLU A 58 -21.65 1.75 -5.37
CA GLU A 58 -22.27 2.93 -5.99
C GLU A 58 -21.96 2.94 -7.50
N GLY A 59 -22.98 3.13 -8.32
CA GLY A 59 -22.86 3.24 -9.79
C GLY A 59 -23.01 1.90 -10.53
N GLY A 60 -22.41 1.81 -11.72
CA GLY A 60 -22.54 0.67 -12.62
C GLY A 60 -22.00 0.96 -14.03
N ASP A 61 -21.15 1.99 -14.14
CA ASP A 61 -20.53 2.47 -15.38
C ASP A 61 -19.39 1.57 -15.86
N ILE A 62 -18.85 0.72 -14.98
CA ILE A 62 -17.82 -0.28 -15.32
C ILE A 62 -18.03 -1.58 -14.54
N ILE A 63 -17.35 -2.64 -14.96
CA ILE A 63 -17.07 -3.78 -14.08
C ILE A 63 -15.86 -3.42 -13.22
N ALA A 64 -16.11 -2.97 -12.01
CA ALA A 64 -15.08 -2.64 -11.03
C ALA A 64 -14.46 -3.92 -10.44
N HIS A 65 -13.22 -3.83 -9.99
CA HIS A 65 -12.53 -4.95 -9.33
C HIS A 65 -13.01 -5.12 -7.88
N ASN A 66 -13.42 -4.03 -7.21
CA ASN A 66 -13.94 -3.96 -5.83
C ASN A 66 -12.97 -4.33 -4.71
N ASP A 67 -11.78 -4.86 -5.03
CA ASP A 67 -10.72 -5.20 -4.08
C ASP A 67 -9.32 -4.79 -4.57
N LEU A 68 -9.22 -3.62 -5.23
CA LEU A 68 -7.93 -3.03 -5.60
C LEU A 68 -7.14 -2.65 -4.35
N ALA A 69 -6.16 -3.46 -3.98
CA ALA A 69 -5.39 -3.26 -2.75
C ALA A 69 -3.96 -3.80 -2.87
N PRO A 70 -3.05 -3.41 -1.97
CA PRO A 70 -1.65 -3.86 -2.00
C PRO A 70 -1.46 -5.39 -1.93
N TRP A 71 -2.40 -6.12 -1.29
CA TRP A 71 -2.37 -7.59 -1.24
C TRP A 71 -2.76 -8.27 -2.55
N ASN A 72 -3.41 -7.54 -3.45
CA ASN A 72 -3.79 -8.01 -4.79
C ASN A 72 -2.90 -7.43 -5.88
N LEU A 73 -1.84 -6.69 -5.52
CA LEU A 73 -0.87 -6.14 -6.46
C LEU A 73 0.40 -6.99 -6.48
N VAL A 74 0.73 -7.55 -7.64
CA VAL A 74 1.99 -8.25 -7.88
C VAL A 74 2.94 -7.34 -8.65
N ALA A 75 4.09 -7.02 -8.06
CA ALA A 75 5.11 -6.18 -8.66
C ALA A 75 6.30 -7.04 -9.13
N GLY A 76 6.55 -7.06 -10.44
CA GLY A 76 7.68 -7.74 -11.05
C GLY A 76 8.51 -6.84 -11.96
N GLU A 77 9.62 -7.37 -12.45
CA GLU A 77 10.51 -6.65 -13.39
C GLU A 77 9.80 -6.36 -14.72
N GLN A 78 8.97 -7.31 -15.18
CA GLN A 78 8.23 -7.23 -16.44
C GLN A 78 6.98 -6.35 -16.37
N GLY A 79 6.51 -6.00 -15.16
CA GLY A 79 5.22 -5.31 -15.02
C GLY A 79 4.63 -5.44 -13.63
N TRP A 80 3.62 -4.61 -13.38
CA TRP A 80 2.80 -4.68 -12.17
C TRP A 80 1.40 -5.10 -12.60
N VAL A 81 0.79 -6.05 -11.88
CA VAL A 81 -0.51 -6.61 -12.25
C VAL A 81 -1.41 -6.74 -11.03
N PHE A 82 -2.72 -6.55 -11.23
CA PHE A 82 -3.75 -6.87 -10.26
C PHE A 82 -4.25 -8.30 -10.45
N ILE A 83 -4.48 -8.99 -9.33
CA ILE A 83 -5.04 -10.34 -9.25
C ILE A 83 -6.28 -10.33 -8.35
N ASP A 84 -6.92 -11.49 -8.20
CA ASP A 84 -8.09 -11.69 -7.34
C ASP A 84 -9.38 -10.99 -7.80
N TRP A 85 -9.81 -11.38 -8.99
CA TRP A 85 -10.99 -10.83 -9.69
C TRP A 85 -12.33 -11.42 -9.21
N ASP A 86 -12.35 -12.20 -8.12
CA ASP A 86 -13.54 -12.97 -7.71
C ASP A 86 -14.70 -12.08 -7.20
N ALA A 87 -14.38 -10.88 -6.73
CA ALA A 87 -15.31 -9.84 -6.28
C ALA A 87 -15.63 -8.80 -7.37
N ALA A 88 -15.11 -8.98 -8.60
CA ALA A 88 -15.41 -8.07 -9.70
C ALA A 88 -16.91 -8.05 -9.98
N ALA A 89 -17.48 -6.85 -10.12
CA ALA A 89 -18.91 -6.63 -10.27
C ALA A 89 -19.18 -5.22 -10.80
N PRO A 90 -20.40 -4.94 -11.32
CA PRO A 90 -20.80 -3.59 -11.68
C PRO A 90 -20.57 -2.60 -10.54
N GLY A 91 -19.97 -1.46 -10.86
CA GLY A 91 -19.68 -0.38 -9.93
C GLY A 91 -19.19 0.86 -10.67
N SER A 92 -18.69 1.83 -9.93
CA SER A 92 -18.10 3.04 -10.50
C SER A 92 -16.60 3.13 -10.31
N ARG A 93 -15.96 3.87 -11.22
CA ARG A 93 -14.52 4.17 -11.15
C ARG A 93 -14.13 4.79 -9.81
N LEU A 94 -14.92 5.75 -9.32
CA LEU A 94 -14.66 6.41 -8.04
C LEU A 94 -14.85 5.47 -6.84
N TRP A 95 -15.79 4.52 -6.91
CA TRP A 95 -15.98 3.51 -5.88
C TRP A 95 -14.75 2.63 -5.70
N ASP A 96 -14.17 2.17 -6.82
CA ASP A 96 -12.98 1.33 -6.82
C ASP A 96 -11.72 2.13 -6.39
N VAL A 97 -11.58 3.36 -6.89
CA VAL A 97 -10.51 4.29 -6.48
C VAL A 97 -10.56 4.60 -4.99
N ALA A 98 -11.75 4.81 -4.42
CA ALA A 98 -11.88 5.10 -2.99
C ALA A 98 -11.37 3.96 -2.11
N TYR A 99 -11.62 2.72 -2.54
CA TYR A 99 -11.09 1.54 -1.84
C TYR A 99 -9.57 1.42 -2.02
N ALA A 100 -9.07 1.61 -3.25
CA ALA A 100 -7.64 1.59 -3.54
C ALA A 100 -6.87 2.62 -2.72
N VAL A 101 -7.35 3.86 -2.65
CA VAL A 101 -6.73 4.91 -1.83
C VAL A 101 -6.60 4.49 -0.38
N HIS A 102 -7.64 3.86 0.20
CA HIS A 102 -7.58 3.39 1.59
C HIS A 102 -6.50 2.32 1.81
N GLY A 103 -6.30 1.42 0.85
CA GLY A 103 -5.28 0.36 0.93
C GLY A 103 -3.85 0.85 0.65
N PHE A 104 -3.66 1.64 -0.41
CA PHE A 104 -2.34 2.11 -0.87
C PHE A 104 -1.82 3.33 -0.09
N ILE A 105 -2.72 4.08 0.54
CA ILE A 105 -2.39 5.20 1.44
C ILE A 105 -3.08 4.85 2.76
N PRO A 106 -2.34 4.34 3.77
CA PRO A 106 -2.94 3.91 5.03
C PRO A 106 -3.58 5.08 5.78
N LEU A 107 -4.83 5.42 5.43
CA LEU A 107 -5.60 6.48 6.04
C LEU A 107 -6.15 5.97 7.37
N SER A 108 -5.93 6.73 8.44
CA SER A 108 -6.43 6.41 9.76
C SER A 108 -7.13 7.61 10.38
N ALA A 109 -8.30 7.37 10.99
CA ALA A 109 -8.96 8.35 11.84
C ALA A 109 -8.31 8.43 13.24
N ASP A 110 -7.48 7.46 13.60
CA ASP A 110 -6.70 7.46 14.84
C ASP A 110 -5.52 8.43 14.71
N PRO A 111 -5.47 9.52 15.49
CA PRO A 111 -4.38 10.50 15.42
C PRO A 111 -2.99 9.89 15.62
N GLY A 112 -2.88 8.82 16.43
CA GLY A 112 -1.61 8.14 16.67
C GLY A 112 -1.13 7.25 15.52
N LEU A 113 -1.98 7.02 14.51
CA LEU A 113 -1.70 6.21 13.32
C LEU A 113 -1.80 7.03 12.03
N GLN A 114 -2.04 8.33 12.13
CA GLN A 114 -2.10 9.22 10.98
C GLN A 114 -0.72 9.41 10.36
N ARG A 115 -0.67 9.32 9.02
CA ARG A 115 0.53 9.66 8.27
C ARG A 115 0.54 11.16 7.99
N ALA A 116 1.64 11.82 8.37
CA ALA A 116 1.82 13.26 8.13
C ALA A 116 1.75 13.64 6.64
N ASP A 117 2.15 12.72 5.75
CA ASP A 117 2.19 12.91 4.30
C ASP A 117 0.93 12.41 3.56
N ALA A 118 -0.12 11.97 4.27
CA ALA A 118 -1.31 11.36 3.66
C ALA A 118 -1.97 12.24 2.58
N ALA A 119 -2.09 13.54 2.83
CA ALA A 119 -2.67 14.48 1.87
C ALA A 119 -1.80 14.64 0.61
N ALA A 120 -0.47 14.68 0.78
CA ALA A 120 0.45 14.76 -0.36
C ALA A 120 0.40 13.49 -1.21
N ARG A 121 0.33 12.32 -0.57
CA ARG A 121 0.19 11.03 -1.24
C ARG A 121 -1.16 10.90 -1.98
N LEU A 122 -2.24 11.36 -1.37
CA LEU A 122 -3.57 11.39 -2.00
C LEU A 122 -3.55 12.25 -3.25
N ARG A 123 -2.89 13.41 -3.20
CA ARG A 123 -2.70 14.27 -4.38
C ARG A 123 -1.91 13.57 -5.47
N VAL A 124 -0.79 12.93 -5.15
CA VAL A 124 0.00 12.14 -6.11
C VAL A 124 -0.86 11.06 -6.80
N PHE A 125 -1.68 10.34 -6.02
CA PHE A 125 -2.57 9.32 -6.56
C PHE A 125 -3.65 9.94 -7.46
N ALA A 126 -4.34 10.99 -6.99
CA ALA A 126 -5.41 11.66 -7.74
C ALA A 126 -4.90 12.27 -9.05
N ASP A 127 -3.73 12.92 -9.02
CA ASP A 127 -3.09 13.50 -10.19
C ASP A 127 -2.70 12.43 -11.21
N ALA A 128 -2.07 11.34 -10.75
CA ALA A 128 -1.62 10.26 -11.63
C ALA A 128 -2.78 9.42 -12.20
N TYR A 129 -3.89 9.28 -11.47
CA TYR A 129 -5.11 8.70 -12.01
C TYR A 129 -5.79 9.61 -13.04
N GLY A 130 -5.56 10.92 -12.95
CA GLY A 130 -6.23 11.92 -13.79
C GLY A 130 -7.62 12.29 -13.28
N LEU A 131 -7.81 12.35 -11.95
CA LEU A 131 -9.07 12.84 -11.38
C LEU A 131 -9.24 14.33 -11.67
N ASP A 132 -10.40 14.71 -12.20
CA ASP A 132 -10.80 16.11 -12.31
C ASP A 132 -11.23 16.69 -10.95
N GLU A 133 -11.52 17.98 -10.95
CA GLU A 133 -11.84 18.72 -9.74
C GLU A 133 -13.22 18.36 -9.14
N ASP A 134 -14.19 17.94 -9.95
CA ASP A 134 -15.47 17.40 -9.44
C ASP A 134 -15.28 16.03 -8.78
N GLN A 135 -14.55 15.16 -9.46
CA GLN A 135 -14.20 13.83 -8.98
C GLN A 135 -13.41 13.88 -7.67
N ARG A 136 -12.47 14.83 -7.53
CA ARG A 136 -11.73 15.06 -6.28
C ARG A 136 -12.65 15.44 -5.12
N ARG A 137 -13.59 16.37 -5.35
CA ARG A 137 -14.58 16.76 -4.32
C ARG A 137 -15.47 15.60 -3.92
N ARG A 138 -15.85 14.74 -4.86
CA ARG A 138 -16.67 13.54 -4.60
C ARG A 138 -15.89 12.41 -3.92
N LEU A 139 -14.59 12.29 -4.18
CA LEU A 139 -13.75 11.24 -3.61
C LEU A 139 -13.64 11.37 -2.08
N VAL A 140 -13.41 12.57 -1.55
CA VAL A 140 -13.20 12.78 -0.10
C VAL A 140 -14.32 12.21 0.77
N PRO A 141 -15.61 12.55 0.56
CA PRO A 141 -16.69 11.94 1.34
C PRO A 141 -16.89 10.45 1.03
N LEU A 142 -16.54 10.01 -0.19
CA LEU A 142 -16.65 8.61 -0.60
C LEU A 142 -15.62 7.71 0.11
N LEU A 143 -14.41 8.20 0.39
CA LEU A 143 -13.40 7.46 1.17
C LEU A 143 -13.99 6.97 2.49
N GLY A 144 -14.65 7.87 3.24
CA GLY A 144 -15.29 7.52 4.50
C GLY A 144 -16.41 6.50 4.34
N ARG A 145 -17.28 6.64 3.33
CA ARG A 145 -18.38 5.69 3.07
C ARG A 145 -17.85 4.32 2.68
N ARG A 146 -16.87 4.27 1.76
CA ARG A 146 -16.30 3.01 1.27
C ARG A 146 -15.56 2.26 2.37
N THR A 147 -14.72 2.93 3.15
CA THR A 147 -14.05 2.31 4.31
C THR A 147 -15.06 1.77 5.33
N ARG A 148 -16.13 2.52 5.62
CA ARG A 148 -17.21 2.03 6.51
C ARG A 148 -17.92 0.80 5.94
N SER A 149 -18.23 0.78 4.64
CA SER A 149 -18.88 -0.39 4.01
C SER A 149 -18.06 -1.67 4.16
N MET A 150 -16.73 -1.59 4.02
CA MET A 150 -15.84 -2.73 4.23
C MET A 150 -15.75 -3.12 5.71
N HIS A 151 -15.67 -2.14 6.61
CA HIS A 151 -15.71 -2.37 8.05
C HIS A 151 -16.98 -3.12 8.46
N ASP A 152 -18.13 -2.66 8.00
CA ASP A 152 -19.44 -3.23 8.35
C ASP A 152 -19.58 -4.65 7.78
N PHE A 153 -19.16 -4.87 6.53
CA PHE A 153 -19.09 -6.21 5.94
C PHE A 153 -18.24 -7.16 6.78
N LEU A 154 -16.99 -6.79 7.12
CA LEU A 154 -16.12 -7.65 7.93
C LEU A 154 -16.66 -7.88 9.34
N ARG A 155 -17.28 -6.87 9.95
CA ARG A 155 -17.94 -7.00 11.25
C ARG A 155 -19.08 -8.00 11.19
N ASP A 156 -19.95 -7.88 10.19
CA ASP A 156 -21.14 -8.71 10.05
C ASP A 156 -20.77 -10.16 9.69
N GLN A 157 -19.78 -10.36 8.82
CA GLN A 157 -19.26 -11.70 8.50
C GLN A 157 -18.58 -12.35 9.69
N ALA A 158 -17.84 -11.59 10.50
CA ALA A 158 -17.25 -12.08 11.74
C ALA A 158 -18.32 -12.46 12.77
N ALA A 159 -19.39 -11.67 12.90
CA ALA A 159 -20.52 -12.00 13.78
C ALA A 159 -21.25 -13.28 13.34
N ARG A 160 -21.17 -13.63 12.06
CA ARG A 160 -21.74 -14.86 11.47
C ARG A 160 -20.77 -16.05 11.47
N GLY A 161 -19.54 -15.89 11.95
CA GLY A 161 -18.51 -16.95 11.87
C GLY A 161 -18.16 -17.35 10.43
N THR A 162 -18.36 -16.46 9.46
CA THR A 162 -18.18 -16.79 8.04
C THR A 162 -16.71 -16.66 7.65
N GLN A 163 -16.11 -17.77 7.22
CA GLN A 163 -14.74 -17.81 6.72
C GLN A 163 -14.67 -17.38 5.24
N PRO A 164 -13.56 -16.76 4.78
CA PRO A 164 -12.34 -16.41 5.55
C PRO A 164 -12.45 -15.09 6.34
N TRP A 165 -13.58 -14.40 6.25
CA TRP A 165 -13.73 -13.01 6.72
C TRP A 165 -13.65 -12.85 8.24
N GLU A 166 -14.09 -13.83 9.01
CA GLU A 166 -13.96 -13.85 10.47
C GLU A 166 -12.48 -13.75 10.90
N ALA A 167 -11.60 -14.54 10.28
CA ALA A 167 -10.17 -14.55 10.54
C ALA A 167 -9.53 -13.20 10.17
N LEU A 168 -9.94 -12.61 9.04
CA LEU A 168 -9.48 -11.28 8.61
C LEU A 168 -9.91 -10.17 9.58
N GLY A 169 -11.16 -10.17 10.02
CA GLY A 169 -11.67 -9.22 11.01
C GLY A 169 -10.95 -9.33 12.37
N ALA A 170 -10.69 -10.55 12.84
CA ALA A 170 -9.91 -10.79 14.06
C ALA A 170 -8.45 -10.32 13.94
N GLY A 171 -7.80 -10.58 12.79
CA GLY A 171 -6.43 -10.16 12.50
C GLY A 171 -6.27 -8.63 12.42
N SER A 172 -7.22 -7.94 11.80
CA SER A 172 -7.22 -6.48 11.70
C SER A 172 -7.33 -5.80 13.06
N ARG A 173 -8.20 -6.30 13.95
CA ARG A 173 -8.31 -5.82 15.34
C ARG A 173 -7.00 -6.01 16.14
N ARG A 174 -6.34 -7.16 16.00
CA ARG A 174 -5.04 -7.42 16.65
C ARG A 174 -3.95 -6.48 16.15
N ARG A 175 -3.87 -6.21 14.85
CA ARG A 175 -2.86 -5.29 14.27
C ARG A 175 -3.06 -3.84 14.69
N LEU A 176 -4.31 -3.35 14.74
CA LEU A 176 -4.63 -2.02 15.28
C LEU A 176 -4.20 -1.90 16.75
N ALA A 177 -4.44 -2.93 17.57
CA ALA A 177 -4.01 -2.95 18.96
C ALA A 177 -2.47 -2.97 19.12
N GLN A 178 -1.75 -3.70 18.26
CA GLN A 178 -0.28 -3.74 18.27
C GLN A 178 0.31 -2.37 17.91
N ARG A 179 -0.20 -1.70 16.87
CA ARG A 179 0.27 -0.38 16.44
C ARG A 179 0.02 0.70 17.50
N ARG A 180 -1.11 0.66 18.21
CA ARG A 180 -1.39 1.56 19.35
C ARG A 180 -0.40 1.41 20.51
N ARG A 181 0.14 0.20 20.73
CA ARG A 181 1.17 -0.05 21.76
C ARG A 181 2.54 0.49 21.34
N VAL A 182 2.91 0.36 20.07
CA VAL A 182 4.20 0.86 19.54
C VAL A 182 4.26 2.39 19.53
N HIS A 183 3.14 3.08 19.30
CA HIS A 183 3.09 4.55 19.29
C HIS A 183 2.78 5.20 20.65
N ARG A 184 2.49 4.41 21.70
CA ARG A 184 2.39 4.91 23.07
C ARG A 184 3.70 4.62 23.80
N ALA A 185 4.74 5.41 23.49
CA ALA A 185 5.91 5.46 24.36
C ALA A 185 5.47 5.87 25.79
N PRO A 186 6.10 5.34 26.86
CA PRO A 186 5.84 5.83 28.21
C PRO A 186 6.22 7.31 28.28
N PRO A 187 5.60 8.12 29.17
CA PRO A 187 5.99 9.51 29.32
C PRO A 187 7.47 9.57 29.67
N THR A 188 8.25 10.25 28.84
CA THR A 188 9.61 10.63 29.19
C THR A 188 9.50 11.60 30.36
N ASP A 189 9.91 11.13 31.52
CA ASP A 189 10.15 11.97 32.69
C ASP A 189 11.22 13.01 32.32
N MET A 190 10.80 14.27 32.16
CA MET A 190 11.72 15.39 31.94
C MET A 190 12.32 15.82 33.28
N GLY A 191 13.21 14.98 33.80
CA GLY A 191 14.17 15.37 34.82
C GLY A 191 15.30 16.19 34.18
N ALA A 192 15.34 17.48 34.48
CA ALA A 192 16.35 18.41 34.00
C ALA A 192 17.78 18.03 34.46
N GLY A 193 18.72 18.00 33.52
CA GLY A 193 20.16 17.94 33.80
C GLY A 193 20.96 18.42 32.57
N PRO A 194 22.01 19.26 32.73
CA PRO A 194 22.64 19.93 31.59
C PRO A 194 23.56 18.99 30.80
N ALA A 195 23.37 18.95 29.48
CA ALA A 195 24.19 18.20 28.54
C ALA A 195 25.58 18.83 28.38
N ARG A 196 26.63 18.03 28.64
CA ARG A 196 28.01 18.34 28.25
C ARG A 196 28.29 17.70 26.88
N TRP A 197 28.62 18.53 25.90
CA TRP A 197 29.16 18.08 24.62
C TRP A 197 30.67 17.88 24.77
N VAL A 198 31.15 16.65 24.56
CA VAL A 198 32.58 16.37 24.43
C VAL A 198 32.89 16.18 22.96
N THR A 199 33.61 17.14 22.39
CA THR A 199 34.31 17.04 21.11
C THR A 199 35.59 16.22 21.29
N ALA A 200 35.82 15.21 20.45
CA ALA A 200 37.13 14.56 20.34
C ALA A 200 37.73 14.83 18.96
N THR A 201 38.74 15.69 18.95
CA THR A 201 39.68 15.92 17.85
C THR A 201 40.77 14.84 17.83
N SER A 202 41.20 14.53 16.61
CA SER A 202 42.34 13.76 16.14
C SER A 202 43.64 13.76 16.97
N GLY A 203 44.30 12.59 17.02
CA GLY A 203 45.72 12.42 17.35
C GLY A 203 46.25 11.11 16.72
N ARG A 204 47.33 11.21 15.95
CA ARG A 204 47.97 10.15 15.15
C ARG A 204 49.41 9.92 15.66
N LEU A 205 50.05 8.82 15.21
CA LEU A 205 51.48 8.44 15.24
C LEU A 205 51.87 7.51 16.41
N ALA A 206 52.71 6.46 16.29
CA ALA A 206 53.62 5.90 15.27
C ALA A 206 53.81 4.39 15.59
N SER A 207 53.84 3.44 14.64
CA SER A 207 54.95 2.97 13.78
C SER A 207 56.14 2.30 14.50
N ALA A 208 56.39 1.03 14.13
CA ALA A 208 57.68 0.39 13.85
C ALA A 208 57.36 -0.93 13.10
N ASP A 209 57.64 -1.04 11.80
CA ASP A 209 58.87 -1.61 11.20
C ASP A 209 58.99 -3.13 11.48
N ASP A 210 59.30 -4.03 10.54
CA ASP A 210 60.25 -3.87 9.44
C ASP A 210 60.13 -5.00 8.39
N ARG A 211 60.46 -4.65 7.13
CA ARG A 211 61.09 -5.39 6.00
C ARG A 211 60.75 -6.87 5.73
N SER A 212 60.65 -7.34 4.48
CA SER A 212 61.42 -7.05 3.24
C SER A 212 60.59 -7.46 2.01
N GLY A 213 60.62 -6.71 0.89
CA GLY A 213 61.42 -7.03 -0.31
C GLY A 213 60.66 -8.03 -1.21
N GLU A 214 60.22 -7.75 -2.43
CA GLU A 214 60.96 -7.21 -3.57
C GLU A 214 60.03 -6.56 -4.62
N ARG A 215 60.60 -5.64 -5.40
CA ARG A 215 60.08 -5.09 -6.66
C ARG A 215 60.39 -6.07 -7.81
N PHE A 216 59.53 -6.17 -8.82
CA PHE A 216 59.76 -5.62 -10.18
C PHE A 216 58.66 -6.03 -11.18
N ASP A 217 57.89 -5.01 -11.58
CA ASP A 217 57.56 -4.48 -12.92
C ASP A 217 57.51 -5.31 -14.23
N LEU A 218 56.63 -4.78 -15.10
CA LEU A 218 56.50 -4.80 -16.58
C LEU A 218 55.92 -6.01 -17.34
N SER A 219 54.70 -5.74 -17.83
CA SER A 219 54.26 -5.91 -19.22
C SER A 219 54.17 -7.32 -19.82
N ARG A 220 52.96 -7.68 -20.30
CA ARG A 220 52.66 -7.93 -21.72
C ARG A 220 51.23 -8.45 -21.89
N SER A 221 50.58 -7.87 -22.91
CA SER A 221 49.53 -8.40 -23.81
C SER A 221 48.24 -8.95 -23.23
#